data_AF-A0A925WMF4-F1
#
_entry.id   AF-A0A925WMF4-F1
#
_cell.length_a   1.000
_cell.length_b   1.000
_cell.length_c   1.000
_cell.angle_alpha   90.00
_cell.angle_beta   90.00
_cell.angle_gamma   90.00
#
_symmetry.space_group_name_H-M   'P 1'
#
loop_
_entity.id
_entity.type
_entity.pdbx_description
1 polymer ?
#
loop_
_entity_poly.entity_id
_entity_poly.type
_entity_poly.pdbx_seq_one_letter_code
_entity_poly.pdbx_strand_id
1 'polypeptide(L)'
;MSYFGFLARFVVLPLVALRLLNWANKRHGKTLPSTLTSWGEDQVLLAHAVVAVTYTTIWDNYLVASGVWGYDRKLVSGLTIGWVPIEEYTFFVLQPLLTGSWLQLLMRQLPVDDAPYTPDPRPRLLVTGALGLVWAAAVAALLSGNPRQKYLSLIVGWALPPIMLQVAFGGDILWRHRALIAASILPASAYLGFADSRAIDAGTWRINPKNTIGVEVIPNLPLEEALFFLLTNTLLVFGVTLVQAKASDSRLPAGLQQRYHAFKSRITSRNEL
;
A
#
# COMPACT_ATOMS: atom_id res chain seq x y z
N MET A 1 -11.42 22.12 -0.10
CA MET A 1 -12.09 21.31 -1.18
C MET A 1 -12.85 20.18 -0.48
N SER A 2 -14.02 19.74 -0.96
CA SER A 2 -14.69 18.60 -0.32
C SER A 2 -13.86 17.32 -0.49
N TYR A 3 -13.99 16.37 0.44
CA TYR A 3 -13.22 15.13 0.38
C TYR A 3 -13.60 14.29 -0.86
N PHE A 4 -14.89 14.15 -1.20
CA PHE A 4 -15.25 13.54 -2.49
C PHE A 4 -14.70 14.31 -3.71
N GLY A 5 -14.60 15.64 -3.64
CA GLY A 5 -13.95 16.43 -4.68
C GLY A 5 -12.46 16.12 -4.82
N PHE A 6 -11.77 15.92 -3.69
CA PHE A 6 -10.39 15.44 -3.67
C PHE A 6 -10.27 14.06 -4.32
N LEU A 7 -11.08 13.08 -3.90
CA LEU A 7 -11.06 11.71 -4.43
C LEU A 7 -11.32 11.71 -5.93
N ALA A 8 -12.32 12.46 -6.40
CA ALA A 8 -12.63 12.57 -7.81
C ALA A 8 -11.41 13.06 -8.62
N ARG A 9 -10.79 14.16 -8.17
CA ARG A 9 -9.73 14.84 -8.92
C ARG A 9 -8.39 14.12 -8.86
N PHE A 10 -7.99 13.66 -7.68
CA PHE A 10 -6.63 13.17 -7.41
C PHE A 10 -6.54 11.65 -7.35
N VAL A 11 -7.65 10.92 -7.32
CA VAL A 11 -7.61 9.45 -7.20
C VAL A 11 -8.39 8.79 -8.34
N VAL A 12 -9.66 9.14 -8.53
CA VAL A 12 -10.53 8.52 -9.53
C VAL A 12 -10.09 8.87 -10.96
N LEU A 13 -9.86 10.15 -11.29
CA LEU A 13 -9.42 10.54 -12.63
C LEU A 13 -8.10 9.86 -13.05
N PRO A 14 -7.03 9.89 -12.24
CA PRO A 14 -5.80 9.13 -12.54
C PRO A 14 -6.02 7.62 -12.61
N LEU A 15 -6.84 7.05 -11.72
CA LEU A 15 -7.16 5.63 -11.75
C LEU A 15 -7.82 5.25 -13.08
N VAL A 16 -8.84 5.99 -13.52
CA VAL A 16 -9.51 5.75 -14.80
C VAL A 16 -8.51 5.83 -15.95
N ALA A 17 -7.65 6.84 -15.98
CA ALA A 17 -6.60 6.96 -16.99
C ALA A 17 -5.67 5.75 -17.00
N LEU A 18 -5.19 5.30 -15.84
CA LEU A 18 -4.34 4.11 -15.72
C LEU A 18 -5.06 2.83 -16.14
N ARG A 19 -6.34 2.68 -15.82
CA ARG A 19 -7.16 1.52 -16.25
C ARG A 19 -7.34 1.50 -17.76
N LEU A 20 -7.58 2.66 -18.38
CA LEU A 20 -7.68 2.79 -19.84
C LEU A 20 -6.34 2.48 -20.52
N LEU A 21 -5.21 2.95 -19.97
CA LEU A 21 -3.87 2.63 -20.49
C LEU A 21 -3.55 1.14 -20.39
N ASN A 22 -3.86 0.50 -19.24
CA ASN A 22 -3.68 -0.94 -19.09
C ASN A 22 -4.56 -1.73 -20.06
N TRP A 23 -5.80 -1.31 -20.27
CA TRP A 23 -6.71 -1.91 -21.24
C TRP A 23 -6.19 -1.77 -22.69
N ALA A 24 -5.70 -0.59 -23.06
CA ALA A 24 -5.10 -0.36 -24.38
C ALA A 24 -3.85 -1.24 -24.59
N ASN A 25 -2.98 -1.34 -23.58
CA ASN A 25 -1.82 -2.22 -23.62
C ASN A 25 -2.22 -3.70 -23.82
N LYS A 26 -3.25 -4.19 -23.11
CA LYS A 26 -3.77 -5.55 -23.31
C LYS A 26 -4.26 -5.76 -24.75
N ARG A 27 -4.99 -4.80 -25.31
CA ARG A 27 -5.46 -4.87 -26.72
C ARG A 27 -4.31 -4.90 -27.72
N HIS A 28 -3.18 -4.29 -27.38
CA HIS A 28 -1.96 -4.29 -28.20
C HIS A 28 -1.03 -5.48 -27.88
N GLY A 29 -1.52 -6.51 -27.17
CA GLY A 29 -0.76 -7.72 -26.86
C GLY A 29 0.28 -7.57 -25.75
N LYS A 30 0.37 -6.41 -25.08
CA LYS A 30 1.26 -6.21 -23.92
C LYS A 30 0.62 -6.77 -22.66
N THR A 31 0.90 -8.04 -22.38
CA THR A 31 0.44 -8.77 -21.20
C THR A 31 1.44 -8.64 -20.05
N LEU A 32 1.02 -9.07 -18.85
CA LEU A 32 1.94 -9.16 -17.71
C LEU A 32 3.02 -10.22 -17.98
N PRO A 33 4.25 -10.03 -17.45
CA PRO A 33 5.33 -11.00 -17.53
C PRO A 33 4.91 -12.35 -16.96
N SER A 34 5.32 -13.43 -17.63
CA SER A 34 4.87 -14.79 -17.27
C SER A 34 5.23 -15.21 -15.84
N THR A 35 6.25 -14.60 -15.24
CA THR A 35 6.67 -14.84 -13.85
C THR A 35 5.81 -14.10 -12.82
N LEU A 36 5.08 -13.06 -13.24
CA LEU A 36 4.21 -12.20 -12.42
C LEU A 36 2.71 -12.39 -12.74
N THR A 37 2.33 -13.60 -13.17
CA THR A 37 0.95 -13.98 -13.51
C THR A 37 0.46 -15.17 -12.69
N SER A 38 0.86 -15.23 -11.41
CA SER A 38 0.39 -16.28 -10.50
C SER A 38 -1.13 -16.22 -10.30
N TRP A 39 -1.72 -15.02 -10.22
CA TRP A 39 -3.16 -14.82 -10.08
C TRP A 39 -3.70 -13.85 -11.13
N GLY A 40 -5.03 -13.80 -11.29
CA GLY A 40 -5.68 -12.81 -12.14
C GLY A 40 -5.42 -11.40 -11.62
N GLU A 41 -4.84 -10.52 -12.44
CA GLU A 41 -4.30 -9.24 -11.98
C GLU A 41 -5.34 -8.34 -11.28
N ASP A 42 -6.59 -8.34 -11.75
CA ASP A 42 -7.67 -7.55 -11.16
C ASP A 42 -8.19 -8.18 -9.87
N GLN A 43 -8.15 -9.51 -9.76
CA GLN A 43 -8.48 -10.22 -8.52
C GLN A 43 -7.46 -9.87 -7.42
N VAL A 44 -6.18 -9.78 -7.79
CA VAL A 44 -5.13 -9.38 -6.84
C VAL A 44 -5.40 -7.97 -6.32
N LEU A 45 -5.76 -7.01 -7.16
CA LEU A 45 -6.06 -5.64 -6.70
C LEU A 45 -7.29 -5.59 -5.80
N LEU A 46 -8.38 -6.28 -6.17
CA LEU A 46 -9.59 -6.34 -5.36
C LEU A 46 -9.34 -6.99 -4.00
N ALA A 47 -8.55 -8.07 -3.95
CA ALA A 47 -8.15 -8.69 -2.69
C ALA A 47 -7.34 -7.73 -1.81
N HIS A 48 -6.41 -6.97 -2.39
CA HIS A 48 -5.64 -5.97 -1.64
C HIS A 48 -6.51 -4.81 -1.16
N ALA A 49 -7.54 -4.41 -1.91
CA ALA A 49 -8.51 -3.42 -1.44
C ALA A 49 -9.29 -3.90 -0.22
N VAL A 50 -9.72 -5.17 -0.19
CA VAL A 50 -10.38 -5.77 0.98
C VAL A 50 -9.45 -5.82 2.19
N VAL A 51 -8.18 -6.21 1.98
CA VAL A 51 -7.17 -6.24 3.05
C VAL A 51 -6.91 -4.83 3.57
N ALA A 52 -6.76 -3.84 2.69
CA ALA A 52 -6.53 -2.44 3.06
C ALA A 52 -7.69 -1.90 3.90
N VAL A 53 -8.94 -2.08 3.46
CA VAL A 53 -10.11 -1.67 4.25
C VAL A 53 -10.08 -2.33 5.63
N THR A 54 -9.92 -3.66 5.70
CA THR A 54 -9.99 -4.40 6.97
C THR A 54 -8.88 -3.99 7.93
N TYR A 55 -7.65 -3.88 7.44
CA TYR A 55 -6.48 -3.62 8.26
C TYR A 55 -6.38 -2.14 8.69
N THR A 56 -6.69 -1.22 7.79
CA THR A 56 -6.59 0.23 8.05
C THR A 56 -7.76 0.74 8.90
N THR A 57 -8.94 0.11 8.83
CA THR A 57 -10.13 0.54 9.60
C THR A 57 -9.84 0.72 11.09
N ILE A 58 -9.18 -0.25 11.73
CA ILE A 58 -8.92 -0.19 13.18
C ILE A 58 -7.94 0.94 13.52
N TRP A 59 -6.86 1.03 12.73
CA TRP A 59 -5.80 2.01 12.94
C TRP A 59 -6.30 3.44 12.72
N ASP A 60 -7.06 3.66 11.66
CA ASP A 60 -7.49 4.99 11.28
C ASP A 60 -8.56 5.55 12.22
N ASN A 61 -9.50 4.71 12.65
CA ASN A 61 -10.44 5.06 13.70
C ASN A 61 -9.73 5.45 15.00
N TYR A 62 -8.66 4.75 15.36
CA TYR A 62 -7.87 5.12 16.54
C TYR A 62 -7.16 6.47 16.38
N LEU A 63 -6.61 6.78 15.18
CA LEU A 63 -5.97 8.06 14.93
C LEU A 63 -6.95 9.23 15.07
N VAL A 64 -8.12 9.12 14.45
CA VAL A 64 -9.14 10.17 14.51
C VAL A 64 -9.71 10.28 15.93
N ALA A 65 -10.06 9.16 16.57
CA ALA A 65 -10.58 9.16 17.94
C ALA A 65 -9.58 9.75 18.94
N SER A 66 -8.29 9.55 18.73
CA SER A 66 -7.22 10.04 19.62
C SER A 66 -6.67 11.42 19.24
N GLY A 67 -7.30 12.10 18.28
CA GLY A 67 -7.01 13.48 17.90
C GLY A 67 -5.67 13.68 17.20
N VAL A 68 -5.14 12.64 16.56
CA VAL A 68 -3.92 12.73 15.73
C VAL A 68 -4.19 13.53 14.47
N TRP A 69 -5.32 13.27 13.84
CA TRP A 69 -5.84 14.05 12.73
C TRP A 69 -7.37 14.05 12.73
N GLY A 70 -7.97 14.88 11.88
CA GLY A 70 -9.42 14.92 11.73
C GLY A 70 -9.86 15.77 10.55
N TYR A 71 -11.18 15.78 10.32
CA TYR A 71 -11.80 16.33 9.12
C TYR A 71 -12.62 17.58 9.43
N ASP A 72 -12.70 18.51 8.47
CA ASP A 72 -13.70 19.58 8.54
C ASP A 72 -15.08 19.00 8.21
N ARG A 73 -16.02 19.11 9.16
CA ARG A 73 -17.40 18.64 9.02
C ARG A 73 -18.14 19.23 7.82
N LYS A 74 -17.74 20.40 7.34
CA LYS A 74 -18.32 21.06 6.15
C LYS A 74 -17.79 20.50 4.84
N LEU A 75 -16.68 19.77 4.88
CA LEU A 75 -15.98 19.25 3.70
C LEU A 75 -16.12 17.73 3.54
N VAL A 76 -16.80 17.07 4.47
CA VAL A 76 -17.20 15.65 4.40
C VAL A 76 -18.73 15.53 4.41
N SER A 77 -19.23 14.40 3.94
CA SER A 77 -20.65 14.06 3.84
C SER A 77 -21.37 13.96 5.19
N GLY A 78 -20.60 13.76 6.27
CA GLY A 78 -21.11 13.51 7.62
C GLY A 78 -21.46 12.04 7.89
N LEU A 79 -21.42 11.17 6.87
CA LEU A 79 -21.58 9.72 7.04
C LEU A 79 -20.27 9.13 7.55
N THR A 80 -20.31 8.45 8.69
CA THR A 80 -19.13 7.88 9.35
C THR A 80 -19.34 6.41 9.69
N ILE A 81 -18.25 5.64 9.66
CA ILE A 81 -18.18 4.31 10.27
C ILE A 81 -17.17 4.44 11.41
N GLY A 82 -17.67 4.46 12.64
CA GLY A 82 -16.88 4.85 13.82
C GLY A 82 -16.63 6.36 13.82
N TRP A 83 -15.36 6.77 13.82
CA TRP A 83 -14.92 8.17 13.81
C TRP A 83 -14.56 8.68 12.42
N VAL A 84 -14.44 7.77 11.45
CA VAL A 84 -13.87 8.03 10.13
C VAL A 84 -14.98 8.20 9.09
N PRO A 85 -14.93 9.23 8.23
CA PRO A 85 -15.93 9.49 7.19
C PRO A 85 -15.86 8.44 6.07
N ILE A 86 -16.99 8.20 5.40
CA ILE A 86 -17.08 7.18 4.33
C ILE A 86 -16.18 7.49 3.13
N GLU A 87 -15.83 8.75 2.93
CA GLU A 87 -14.84 9.20 1.96
C GLU A 87 -13.46 8.56 2.20
N GLU A 88 -13.04 8.43 3.45
CA GLU A 88 -11.78 7.80 3.80
C GLU A 88 -11.81 6.29 3.50
N TYR A 89 -12.92 5.60 3.82
CA TYR A 89 -13.10 4.20 3.40
C TYR A 89 -13.10 4.05 1.87
N THR A 90 -13.60 5.05 1.16
CA THR A 90 -13.50 5.10 -0.30
C THR A 90 -12.02 5.24 -0.73
N PHE A 91 -11.23 6.05 -0.03
CA PHE A 91 -9.78 6.12 -0.25
C PHE A 91 -9.07 4.78 0.02
N PHE A 92 -9.44 4.06 1.09
CA PHE A 92 -8.88 2.73 1.39
C PHE A 92 -9.08 1.71 0.26
N VAL A 93 -10.17 1.85 -0.50
CA VAL A 93 -10.43 1.03 -1.70
C VAL A 93 -9.69 1.58 -2.91
N LEU A 94 -9.73 2.88 -3.13
CA LEU A 94 -9.20 3.50 -4.34
C LEU A 94 -7.66 3.52 -4.39
N GLN A 95 -6.96 3.70 -3.27
CA GLN A 95 -5.49 3.72 -3.25
C GLN A 95 -4.87 2.39 -3.73
N PRO A 96 -5.29 1.20 -3.24
CA PRO A 96 -4.86 -0.09 -3.78
C PRO A 96 -5.11 -0.23 -5.29
N LEU A 97 -6.27 0.24 -5.77
CA LEU A 97 -6.60 0.20 -7.19
C LEU A 97 -5.70 1.13 -8.00
N LEU A 98 -5.43 2.34 -7.51
CA LEU A 98 -4.60 3.35 -8.16
C LEU A 98 -3.15 2.89 -8.25
N THR A 99 -2.51 2.65 -7.10
CA THR A 99 -1.09 2.24 -7.03
C THR A 99 -0.90 0.87 -7.69
N GLY A 100 -1.85 -0.05 -7.52
CA GLY A 100 -1.82 -1.35 -8.17
C GLY A 100 -1.93 -1.27 -9.69
N SER A 101 -2.79 -0.39 -10.22
CA SER A 101 -2.90 -0.17 -11.67
C SER A 101 -1.64 0.49 -12.25
N TRP A 102 -0.98 1.38 -11.48
CA TRP A 102 0.32 1.93 -11.84
C TRP A 102 1.41 0.85 -11.90
N LEU A 103 1.50 0.00 -10.87
CA LEU A 103 2.42 -1.14 -10.85
C LEU A 103 2.17 -2.09 -12.04
N GLN A 104 0.92 -2.44 -12.32
CA GLN A 104 0.55 -3.28 -13.46
C GLN A 104 0.90 -2.65 -14.81
N LEU A 105 0.83 -1.31 -14.91
CA LEU A 105 1.25 -0.59 -16.10
C LEU A 105 2.77 -0.73 -16.28
N LEU A 106 3.54 -0.55 -15.20
CA LEU A 106 4.99 -0.68 -15.22
C LEU A 106 5.46 -2.12 -15.45
N MET A 107 4.77 -3.13 -14.91
CA MET A 107 5.05 -4.55 -15.17
C MET A 107 5.01 -4.88 -16.66
N ARG A 108 4.19 -4.18 -17.46
CA ARG A 108 4.08 -4.37 -18.92
C ARG A 108 5.14 -3.61 -19.72
N GLN A 109 5.82 -2.65 -19.11
CA GLN A 109 6.72 -1.73 -19.79
C GLN A 109 8.19 -1.93 -19.41
N LEU A 110 8.45 -2.32 -18.17
CA LEU A 110 9.78 -2.53 -17.66
C LEU A 110 10.21 -3.98 -17.83
N PRO A 111 11.50 -4.23 -18.12
CA PRO A 111 12.03 -5.58 -18.15
C PRO A 111 11.95 -6.20 -16.76
N VAL A 112 11.53 -7.47 -16.72
CA VAL A 112 11.51 -8.28 -15.51
C VAL A 112 12.66 -9.26 -15.59
N ASP A 113 13.45 -9.32 -14.53
CA ASP A 113 14.49 -10.33 -14.40
C ASP A 113 13.82 -11.68 -14.16
N ASP A 114 14.05 -12.67 -15.04
CA ASP A 114 13.51 -14.04 -14.98
C ASP A 114 14.61 -15.14 -14.94
N ALA A 115 15.89 -14.78 -14.84
CA ALA A 115 17.00 -15.73 -14.63
C ALA A 115 16.84 -16.65 -13.39
N PRO A 116 17.17 -17.95 -13.47
CA PRO A 116 17.17 -18.82 -12.29
C PRO A 116 18.07 -18.25 -11.17
N TYR A 117 17.62 -18.35 -9.92
CA TYR A 117 18.44 -17.97 -8.76
C TYR A 117 18.28 -18.99 -7.64
N THR A 118 19.32 -19.08 -6.80
CA THR A 118 19.27 -19.87 -5.56
C THR A 118 18.88 -18.94 -4.43
N PRO A 119 17.74 -19.17 -3.74
CA PRO A 119 17.34 -18.33 -2.61
C PRO A 119 18.34 -18.41 -1.46
N ASP A 120 18.86 -17.25 -1.02
CA ASP A 120 19.61 -17.11 0.23
C ASP A 120 18.72 -16.47 1.31
N PRO A 121 18.40 -17.17 2.41
CA PRO A 121 17.59 -16.61 3.48
C PRO A 121 18.31 -15.53 4.30
N ARG A 122 19.66 -15.48 4.32
CA ARG A 122 20.41 -14.61 5.24
C ARG A 122 20.13 -13.13 5.04
N PRO A 123 20.24 -12.54 3.83
CA PRO A 123 19.99 -11.11 3.64
C PRO A 123 18.57 -10.74 4.04
N ARG A 124 17.63 -11.62 3.73
CA ARG A 124 16.22 -11.44 4.05
C ARG A 124 15.96 -11.45 5.56
N LEU A 125 16.52 -12.40 6.30
CA LEU A 125 16.41 -12.46 7.75
C LEU A 125 17.09 -11.27 8.42
N LEU A 126 18.24 -10.82 7.90
CA LEU A 126 18.93 -9.62 8.40
C LEU A 126 18.08 -8.37 8.23
N VAL A 127 17.49 -8.15 7.04
CA VAL A 127 16.61 -7.01 6.78
C VAL A 127 15.35 -7.09 7.64
N THR A 128 14.72 -8.26 7.75
CA THR A 128 13.57 -8.47 8.66
C THR A 128 13.94 -8.14 10.11
N GLY A 129 15.11 -8.59 10.59
CA GLY A 129 15.59 -8.29 11.93
C GLY A 129 15.82 -6.80 12.15
N ALA A 130 16.45 -6.12 11.19
CA ALA A 130 16.65 -4.67 11.24
C ALA A 130 15.32 -3.91 11.28
N LEU A 131 14.34 -4.29 10.45
CA LEU A 131 12.98 -3.73 10.51
C LEU A 131 12.32 -4.00 11.87
N GLY A 132 12.56 -5.17 12.48
CA GLY A 132 12.10 -5.49 13.82
C GLY A 132 12.67 -4.57 14.90
N LEU A 133 13.94 -4.17 14.78
CA LEU A 133 14.55 -3.19 15.68
C LEU A 133 13.91 -1.81 15.51
N VAL A 134 13.65 -1.38 14.27
CA VAL A 134 12.94 -0.10 14.01
C VAL A 134 11.52 -0.14 14.58
N TRP A 135 10.81 -1.26 14.40
CA TRP A 135 9.48 -1.45 14.97
C TRP A 135 9.51 -1.41 16.50
N ALA A 136 10.44 -2.11 17.15
CA ALA A 136 10.60 -2.09 18.60
C ALA A 136 10.89 -0.68 19.14
N ALA A 137 11.72 0.09 18.42
CA ALA A 137 11.99 1.49 18.76
C ALA A 137 10.72 2.36 18.64
N ALA A 138 9.90 2.16 17.60
CA ALA A 138 8.63 2.87 17.45
C ALA A 138 7.63 2.51 18.56
N VAL A 139 7.54 1.24 18.96
CA VAL A 139 6.71 0.83 20.10
C VAL A 139 7.21 1.45 21.40
N ALA A 140 8.52 1.42 21.67
CA ALA A 140 9.09 2.07 22.84
C ALA A 140 8.83 3.58 22.86
N ALA A 141 8.96 4.25 21.71
CA ALA A 141 8.63 5.66 21.55
C ALA A 141 7.14 5.94 21.81
N LEU A 142 6.22 5.10 21.32
CA LEU A 142 4.79 5.21 21.61
C LEU A 142 4.50 5.06 23.11
N LEU A 143 5.11 4.07 23.76
CA LEU A 143 4.95 3.80 25.19
C LEU A 143 5.55 4.90 26.09
N SER A 144 6.51 5.69 25.58
CA SER A 144 7.04 6.85 26.30
C SER A 144 5.99 7.93 26.57
N GLY A 145 4.87 7.92 25.83
CA GLY A 145 3.80 8.89 25.94
C GLY A 145 4.13 10.28 25.37
N ASN A 146 5.28 10.45 24.70
CA ASN A 146 5.66 11.71 24.08
C ASN A 146 4.71 12.07 22.92
N PRO A 147 3.89 13.14 23.03
CA PRO A 147 2.93 13.49 22.00
C PRO A 147 3.58 13.74 20.64
N ARG A 148 4.75 14.39 20.58
CA ARG A 148 5.43 14.75 19.31
C ARG A 148 5.84 13.53 18.48
N GLN A 149 6.02 12.37 19.12
CA GLN A 149 6.39 11.14 18.43
C GLN A 149 5.18 10.22 18.18
N LYS A 150 4.00 10.60 18.68
CA LYS A 150 2.81 9.76 18.66
C LYS A 150 2.44 9.37 17.24
N TYR A 151 2.35 10.34 16.32
CA TYR A 151 1.89 10.03 14.98
C TYR A 151 2.90 9.15 14.22
N LEU A 152 4.18 9.54 14.22
CA LEU A 152 5.25 8.74 13.61
C LEU A 152 5.27 7.30 14.16
N SER A 153 5.19 7.15 15.48
CA SER A 153 5.27 5.84 16.13
C SER A 153 4.05 4.97 15.78
N LEU A 154 2.86 5.56 15.64
CA LEU A 154 1.66 4.86 15.21
C LEU A 154 1.73 4.41 13.75
N ILE A 155 2.29 5.23 12.86
CA ILE A 155 2.49 4.84 11.45
C ILE A 155 3.47 3.66 11.37
N VAL A 156 4.66 3.80 11.97
CA VAL A 156 5.72 2.80 11.91
C VAL A 156 5.32 1.51 12.62
N GLY A 157 4.70 1.63 13.81
CA GLY A 157 4.22 0.50 14.60
C GLY A 157 3.13 -0.32 13.90
N TRP A 158 2.31 0.33 13.08
CA TRP A 158 1.25 -0.30 12.28
C TRP A 158 1.76 -0.88 10.96
N ALA A 159 2.58 -0.14 10.21
CA ALA A 159 2.98 -0.56 8.87
C ALA A 159 4.08 -1.64 8.88
N LEU A 160 5.02 -1.60 9.84
CA LEU A 160 6.17 -2.51 9.81
C LEU A 160 5.83 -3.99 10.03
N PRO A 161 4.90 -4.42 10.90
CA PRO A 161 4.61 -5.84 11.07
C PRO A 161 4.24 -6.57 9.75
N PRO A 162 3.29 -6.07 8.92
CA PRO A 162 3.04 -6.69 7.62
C PRO A 162 4.21 -6.55 6.64
N ILE A 163 4.95 -5.44 6.61
CA ILE A 163 6.16 -5.31 5.77
C ILE A 163 7.21 -6.36 6.18
N MET A 164 7.43 -6.56 7.47
CA MET A 164 8.36 -7.56 7.99
C MET A 164 7.95 -8.96 7.54
N LEU A 165 6.65 -9.29 7.54
CA LEU A 165 6.14 -10.56 7.03
C LEU A 165 6.38 -10.71 5.52
N GLN A 166 6.11 -9.66 4.73
CA GLN A 166 6.35 -9.65 3.29
C GLN A 166 7.84 -9.83 2.97
N VAL A 167 8.72 -9.10 3.67
CA VAL A 167 10.16 -9.22 3.53
C VAL A 167 10.64 -10.58 3.99
N ALA A 168 10.21 -11.09 5.14
CA ALA A 168 10.61 -12.41 5.64
C ALA A 168 10.19 -13.54 4.69
N PHE A 169 9.03 -13.40 4.04
CA PHE A 169 8.51 -14.37 3.09
C PHE A 169 9.27 -14.34 1.75
N GLY A 170 9.46 -13.16 1.16
CA GLY A 170 9.92 -13.02 -0.23
C GLY A 170 10.78 -11.80 -0.51
N GLY A 171 11.55 -11.30 0.46
CA GLY A 171 12.45 -10.16 0.27
C GLY A 171 13.46 -10.32 -0.88
N ASP A 172 13.87 -11.55 -1.17
CA ASP A 172 14.67 -11.93 -2.34
C ASP A 172 13.91 -11.78 -3.66
N ILE A 173 12.63 -12.17 -3.71
CA ILE A 173 11.73 -11.94 -4.86
C ILE A 173 11.53 -10.44 -5.08
N LEU A 174 11.32 -9.67 -3.99
CA LEU A 174 11.17 -8.22 -4.07
C LEU A 174 12.44 -7.55 -4.60
N TRP A 175 13.61 -7.92 -4.06
CA TRP A 175 14.88 -7.33 -4.46
C TRP A 175 15.22 -7.56 -5.93
N ARG A 176 14.85 -8.72 -6.47
CA ARG A 176 14.96 -9.03 -7.89
C ARG A 176 14.17 -8.05 -8.77
N HIS A 177 13.02 -7.59 -8.28
CA HIS A 177 12.19 -6.60 -8.96
C HIS A 177 12.39 -5.17 -8.41
N ARG A 178 13.54 -4.88 -7.77
CA ARG A 178 13.79 -3.59 -7.08
C ARG A 178 13.57 -2.35 -7.95
N ALA A 179 13.92 -2.41 -9.25
CA ALA A 179 13.72 -1.29 -10.17
C ALA A 179 12.22 -1.03 -10.42
N LEU A 180 11.46 -2.08 -10.71
CA LEU A 180 10.00 -2.02 -10.86
C LEU A 180 9.33 -1.54 -9.56
N ILE A 181 9.77 -2.08 -8.43
CA ILE A 181 9.25 -1.73 -7.10
C ILE A 181 9.52 -0.26 -6.78
N ALA A 182 10.76 0.21 -6.94
CA ALA A 182 11.12 1.60 -6.70
C ALA A 182 10.37 2.56 -7.65
N ALA A 183 10.28 2.21 -8.94
CA ALA A 183 9.52 2.96 -9.94
C ALA A 183 8.00 2.97 -9.65
N SER A 184 7.50 2.02 -8.87
CA SER A 184 6.10 1.98 -8.44
C SER A 184 5.88 2.80 -7.18
N ILE A 185 6.70 2.59 -6.15
CA ILE A 185 6.54 3.19 -4.82
C ILE A 185 6.86 4.68 -4.85
N LEU A 186 7.99 5.09 -5.41
CA LEU A 186 8.46 6.49 -5.29
C LEU A 186 7.52 7.47 -6.00
N PRO A 187 7.11 7.26 -7.27
CA PRO A 187 6.20 8.18 -7.94
C PRO A 187 4.80 8.18 -7.32
N ALA A 188 4.28 7.02 -6.91
CA ALA A 188 2.96 6.94 -6.27
C ALA A 188 2.94 7.68 -4.92
N SER A 189 4.01 7.55 -4.13
CA SER A 189 4.14 8.21 -2.82
C SER A 189 4.32 9.72 -2.99
N ALA A 190 5.14 10.16 -3.94
CA ALA A 190 5.31 11.58 -4.25
C ALA A 190 4.01 12.21 -4.76
N TYR A 191 3.28 11.50 -5.64
CA TYR A 191 2.01 11.98 -6.18
C TYR A 191 0.93 12.10 -5.09
N LEU A 192 0.76 11.07 -4.26
CA LEU A 192 -0.24 11.07 -3.20
C LEU A 192 0.12 12.05 -2.08
N GLY A 193 1.39 12.14 -1.67
CA GLY A 193 1.85 13.15 -0.72
C GLY A 193 1.67 14.58 -1.24
N PHE A 194 1.90 14.81 -2.54
CA PHE A 194 1.58 16.09 -3.16
C PHE A 194 0.07 16.38 -3.15
N ALA A 195 -0.77 15.39 -3.48
CA ALA A 195 -2.22 15.55 -3.43
C ALA A 195 -2.68 15.88 -2.01
N ASP A 196 -2.15 15.18 -1.01
CA ASP A 196 -2.43 15.34 0.41
C ASP A 196 -2.07 16.74 0.92
N SER A 197 -0.87 17.26 0.57
CA SER A 197 -0.47 18.66 0.82
C SER A 197 -1.56 19.66 0.38
N ARG A 198 -2.20 19.42 -0.78
CA ARG A 198 -3.27 20.28 -1.30
C ARG A 198 -4.59 20.13 -0.56
N ALA A 199 -4.88 18.95 -0.03
CA ALA A 199 -6.07 18.73 0.76
C ALA A 199 -5.94 19.34 2.16
N ILE A 200 -4.76 19.25 2.78
CA ILE A 200 -4.43 19.90 4.05
C ILE A 200 -4.51 21.42 3.89
N ASP A 201 -3.88 21.98 2.85
CA ASP A 201 -3.96 23.41 2.52
C ASP A 201 -5.41 23.88 2.33
N ALA A 202 -6.22 23.06 1.65
CA ALA A 202 -7.63 23.33 1.40
C ALA A 202 -8.56 23.03 2.59
N GLY A 203 -8.00 22.62 3.74
CA GLY A 203 -8.70 22.38 5.01
C GLY A 203 -9.54 21.11 5.08
N THR A 204 -9.44 20.19 4.10
CA THR A 204 -10.29 18.99 4.03
C THR A 204 -10.08 18.09 5.26
N TRP A 205 -8.81 17.88 5.62
CA TRP A 205 -8.37 17.31 6.89
C TRP A 205 -7.23 18.14 7.46
N ARG A 206 -6.96 17.94 8.74
CA ARG A 206 -5.91 18.66 9.48
C ARG A 206 -5.15 17.68 10.36
N ILE A 207 -3.83 17.73 10.26
CA ILE A 207 -2.93 17.01 11.16
C ILE A 207 -2.72 17.84 12.42
N ASN A 208 -2.79 17.23 13.59
CA ASN A 208 -2.56 17.92 14.85
C ASN A 208 -1.05 18.13 15.08
N PRO A 209 -0.54 19.38 15.06
CA PRO A 209 0.90 19.63 15.18
C PRO A 209 1.49 19.21 16.53
N LYS A 210 0.64 18.99 17.56
CA LYS A 210 1.10 18.46 18.85
C LYS A 210 1.54 17.00 18.78
N ASN A 211 1.03 16.27 17.78
CA ASN A 211 1.27 14.84 17.61
C ASN A 211 2.38 14.51 16.59
N THR A 212 3.00 15.54 16.00
CA THR A 212 4.02 15.42 14.96
C THR A 212 5.38 15.96 15.41
N ILE A 213 6.42 15.57 14.69
CA ILE A 213 7.80 16.01 14.89
C ILE A 213 7.95 17.50 14.52
N GLY A 214 7.09 18.01 13.64
CA GLY A 214 7.12 19.40 13.19
C GLY A 214 8.06 19.66 12.02
N VAL A 215 8.46 18.62 11.28
CA VAL A 215 9.20 18.75 10.02
C VAL A 215 8.23 18.59 8.86
N GLU A 216 8.25 19.53 7.92
CA GLU A 216 7.50 19.45 6.66
C GLU A 216 8.44 19.06 5.52
N VAL A 217 7.97 18.17 4.64
CA VAL A 217 8.75 17.71 3.45
C VAL A 217 8.53 18.66 2.27
N ILE A 218 7.29 19.13 2.12
CA ILE A 218 6.85 20.21 1.24
C ILE A 218 5.80 21.03 2.01
N PRO A 219 5.43 22.25 1.57
CA PRO A 219 4.46 23.07 2.30
C PRO A 219 3.18 22.30 2.64
N ASN A 220 2.75 22.38 3.90
CA ASN A 220 1.56 21.70 4.44
C ASN A 220 1.62 20.16 4.45
N LEU A 221 2.77 19.53 4.17
CA LEU A 221 2.95 18.08 4.23
C LEU A 221 3.93 17.70 5.34
N PRO A 222 3.44 17.29 6.53
CA PRO A 222 4.28 16.74 7.58
C PRO A 222 5.08 15.51 7.10
N LEU A 223 6.26 15.31 7.68
CA LEU A 223 7.10 14.12 7.45
C LEU A 223 6.31 12.82 7.65
N GLU A 224 5.45 12.79 8.66
CA GLU A 224 4.58 11.66 8.96
C GLU A 224 3.66 11.32 7.80
N GLU A 225 3.04 12.31 7.14
CA GLU A 225 2.17 12.07 5.97
C GLU A 225 2.98 11.55 4.78
N ALA A 226 4.15 12.13 4.52
CA ALA A 226 5.03 11.65 3.46
C ALA A 226 5.46 10.19 3.70
N LEU A 227 5.77 9.85 4.96
CA LEU A 227 6.11 8.49 5.36
C LEU A 227 4.90 7.54 5.30
N PHE A 228 3.71 8.02 5.67
CA PHE A 228 2.47 7.26 5.55
C PHE A 228 2.22 6.82 4.10
N PHE A 229 2.33 7.73 3.12
CA PHE A 229 2.21 7.36 1.71
C PHE A 229 3.33 6.43 1.25
N LEU A 230 4.56 6.62 1.72
CA LEU A 230 5.67 5.72 1.41
C LEU A 230 5.39 4.29 1.89
N LEU A 231 4.95 4.14 3.14
CA LEU A 231 4.73 2.84 3.77
C LEU A 231 3.47 2.15 3.26
N THR A 232 2.37 2.88 3.03
CA THR A 232 1.15 2.32 2.41
C THR A 232 1.41 1.85 0.99
N ASN A 233 2.13 2.62 0.17
CA ASN A 233 2.53 2.16 -1.16
C ASN A 233 3.52 0.99 -1.10
N THR A 234 4.41 0.95 -0.10
CA THR A 234 5.30 -0.21 0.12
C THR A 234 4.50 -1.47 0.42
N LEU A 235 3.55 -1.41 1.36
CA LEU A 235 2.65 -2.53 1.70
C LEU A 235 1.91 -3.07 0.48
N LEU A 236 1.37 -2.16 -0.34
CA LEU A 236 0.62 -2.51 -1.53
C LEU A 236 1.51 -3.09 -2.63
N VAL A 237 2.61 -2.42 -2.98
CA VAL A 237 3.50 -2.87 -4.06
C VAL A 237 4.16 -4.19 -3.69
N PHE A 238 4.60 -4.37 -2.44
CA PHE A 238 5.16 -5.64 -1.99
C PHE A 238 4.11 -6.75 -2.02
N GLY A 239 2.93 -6.51 -1.46
CA GLY A 239 1.84 -7.49 -1.43
C GLY A 239 1.42 -7.93 -2.83
N VAL A 240 1.13 -6.98 -3.72
CA VAL A 240 0.72 -7.27 -5.10
C VAL A 240 1.83 -8.02 -5.84
N THR A 241 3.09 -7.60 -5.70
CA THR A 241 4.22 -8.27 -6.36
C THR A 241 4.38 -9.71 -5.86
N LEU A 242 4.30 -9.94 -4.54
CA LEU A 242 4.45 -11.28 -3.96
C LEU A 242 3.29 -12.20 -4.36
N VAL A 243 2.04 -11.72 -4.38
CA VAL A 243 0.90 -12.53 -4.82
C VAL A 243 0.98 -12.82 -6.33
N GLN A 244 1.48 -11.89 -7.12
CA GLN A 244 1.65 -12.07 -8.57
C GLN A 244 2.83 -12.99 -8.93
N ALA A 245 3.89 -13.02 -8.11
CA ALA A 245 5.08 -13.80 -8.39
C ALA A 245 4.82 -15.31 -8.28
N LYS A 246 5.04 -16.05 -9.37
CA LYS A 246 4.96 -17.52 -9.40
C LYS A 246 5.95 -18.17 -8.43
N ALA A 247 7.09 -17.53 -8.18
CA ALA A 247 8.07 -17.99 -7.20
C ALA A 247 7.48 -18.10 -5.78
N SER A 248 6.46 -17.30 -5.45
CA SER A 248 5.77 -17.35 -4.15
C SER A 248 5.01 -18.66 -3.94
N ASP A 249 4.45 -19.25 -5.00
CA ASP A 249 3.72 -20.53 -4.90
C ASP A 249 4.65 -21.64 -4.38
N SER A 250 5.88 -21.69 -4.91
CA SER A 250 6.91 -22.66 -4.49
C SER A 250 7.45 -22.43 -3.08
N ARG A 251 7.27 -21.21 -2.53
CA ARG A 251 7.79 -20.83 -1.20
C ARG A 251 6.83 -21.20 -0.07
N LEU A 252 5.57 -21.52 -0.38
CA LEU A 252 4.60 -21.91 0.62
C LEU A 252 5.08 -23.18 1.35
N PRO A 253 4.84 -23.30 2.68
CA PRO A 253 5.12 -24.52 3.42
C PRO A 253 4.43 -25.73 2.78
N ALA A 254 5.08 -26.89 2.74
CA ALA A 254 4.56 -28.10 2.08
C ALA A 254 3.13 -28.46 2.54
N GLY A 255 2.82 -28.31 3.83
CA GLY A 255 1.48 -28.56 4.37
C GLY A 255 0.39 -27.60 3.90
N LEU A 256 0.74 -26.41 3.39
CA LEU A 256 -0.20 -25.43 2.84
C LEU A 256 -0.29 -25.49 1.32
N GLN A 257 0.74 -25.99 0.62
CA GLN A 257 0.79 -26.02 -0.85
C GLN A 257 -0.43 -26.74 -1.45
N GLN A 258 -0.76 -27.94 -0.97
CA GLN A 258 -1.89 -28.70 -1.53
C GLN A 258 -3.22 -27.96 -1.39
N ARG A 259 -3.50 -27.39 -0.20
CA ARG A 259 -4.73 -26.61 0.06
C ARG A 259 -4.76 -25.33 -0.77
N TYR A 260 -3.63 -24.64 -0.86
CA TYR A 260 -3.49 -23.43 -1.66
C TYR A 260 -3.74 -23.69 -3.15
N HIS A 261 -3.11 -24.72 -3.73
CA HIS A 261 -3.31 -25.07 -5.14
C HIS A 261 -4.76 -25.51 -5.43
N ALA A 262 -5.38 -26.27 -4.53
CA ALA A 262 -6.79 -26.65 -4.67
C ALA A 262 -7.75 -25.45 -4.56
N PHE A 263 -7.45 -24.49 -3.69
CA PHE A 263 -8.22 -23.25 -3.57
C PHE A 263 -8.04 -22.37 -4.83
N LYS A 264 -6.79 -22.20 -5.25
CA LYS A 264 -6.41 -21.43 -6.43
C LYS A 264 -7.09 -21.96 -7.68
N SER A 265 -7.00 -23.27 -7.93
CA SER A 265 -7.62 -23.89 -9.11
C SER A 265 -9.13 -23.66 -9.16
N ARG A 266 -9.85 -23.77 -8.03
CA ARG A 266 -11.29 -23.51 -7.94
C ARG A 266 -11.68 -22.07 -8.28
N ILE A 267 -10.83 -21.11 -7.95
CA ILE A 267 -11.09 -19.68 -8.24
C ILE A 267 -10.73 -19.36 -9.68
N THR A 268 -9.60 -19.84 -10.18
CA THR A 268 -9.15 -19.53 -11.54
C THR A 268 -9.99 -20.26 -12.59
N SER A 269 -10.41 -21.49 -12.35
CA SER A 269 -11.26 -22.25 -13.30
C SER A 269 -12.66 -21.67 -13.45
N ARG A 270 -13.15 -20.89 -12.48
CA ARG A 270 -14.45 -20.20 -12.53
C ARG A 270 -14.45 -18.98 -13.46
N ASN A 271 -13.27 -18.48 -13.86
CA ASN A 271 -13.13 -17.32 -14.73
C ASN A 271 -12.88 -17.68 -16.20
N GLU A 272 -12.70 -18.97 -16.52
CA GLU A 272 -12.49 -19.47 -17.88
C GLU A 272 -13.77 -20.02 -18.54
N LEU A 273 -14.92 -19.91 -17.85
CA LEU A 273 -16.28 -20.22 -18.32
C LEU A 273 -17.08 -18.93 -18.51
#